data_AF-A0A8I1AIG9-F1
#
_entry.id   AF-A0A8I1AIG9-F1
#
_cell.length_a   1.000
_cell.length_b   1.000
_cell.length_c   1.000
_cell.angle_alpha   90.00
_cell.angle_beta   90.00
_cell.angle_gamma   90.00
#
_symmetry.space_group_name_H-M   'P 1'
#
loop_
_entity.id
_entity.type
_entity.pdbx_description
1 polymer ?
#
loop_
_entity_poly.entity_id
_entity_poly.type
_entity_poly.pdbx_seq_one_letter_code
_entity_poly.pdbx_strand_id
1 'polypeptide(L)'
;MKLLNLTAMIALTTPLIACGGLPKECEESWKHMEDLAKQSGIPEDSLKEQKKAFEEEIKKMPKEDAIKACKAQSSIFGMVK
;
A
#
# COMPACT_ATOMS: atom_id res chain seq x y z
N MET A 1 -8.62 6.32 39.16
CA MET A 1 -7.54 5.98 38.22
C MET A 1 -7.91 6.57 36.87
N LYS A 2 -7.12 7.53 36.41
CA LYS A 2 -7.48 8.50 35.37
C LYS A 2 -6.99 7.96 34.02
N LEU A 3 -7.93 7.74 33.09
CA LEU A 3 -7.69 7.30 31.72
C LEU A 3 -6.62 8.19 31.07
N LEU A 4 -5.45 7.61 30.79
CA LEU A 4 -4.39 8.28 30.05
C LEU A 4 -4.79 8.33 28.57
N ASN A 5 -5.18 9.54 28.20
CA ASN A 5 -5.47 10.07 26.87
C ASN A 5 -4.68 9.41 25.72
N LEU A 6 -5.45 8.72 24.87
CA LEU A 6 -5.19 8.54 23.44
C LEU A 6 -5.06 9.92 22.76
N THR A 7 -3.83 10.40 22.55
CA THR A 7 -3.58 11.50 21.60
C THR A 7 -2.14 11.42 21.10
N ALA A 8 -1.96 10.73 19.96
CA ALA A 8 -0.83 10.96 19.08
C ALA A 8 -1.40 11.32 17.70
N MET A 9 -1.95 12.53 17.61
CA MET A 9 -2.30 13.13 16.32
C MET A 9 -1.00 13.48 15.58
N ILE A 10 -0.76 12.73 14.51
CA ILE A 10 -0.39 13.18 13.16
C ILE A 10 0.23 14.59 13.13
N ALA A 11 1.55 14.64 13.01
CA ALA A 11 2.26 15.83 12.55
C ALA A 11 3.44 15.41 11.66
N LEU A 12 3.16 15.20 10.37
CA LEU A 12 4.18 15.31 9.33
C LEU A 12 3.62 16.21 8.22
N THR A 13 3.78 17.51 8.46
CA THR A 13 3.74 18.55 7.45
C THR A 13 4.91 18.38 6.49
N THR A 14 4.66 18.15 5.21
CA THR A 14 5.01 19.06 4.11
C THR A 14 4.69 18.39 2.76
N PRO A 15 3.88 19.02 1.90
CA PRO A 15 3.59 18.53 0.56
C PRO A 15 4.63 19.12 -0.40
N LEU A 16 5.36 18.29 -1.17
CA LEU A 16 6.01 18.65 -2.45
C LEU A 16 6.86 17.48 -2.98
N ILE A 17 6.22 16.42 -3.48
CA ILE A 17 6.85 15.58 -4.51
C ILE A 17 5.78 15.23 -5.55
N ALA A 18 5.59 16.16 -6.49
CA ALA A 18 4.98 15.83 -7.77
C ALA A 18 5.98 14.98 -8.59
N CYS A 19 5.44 14.08 -9.41
CA CYS A 19 6.11 13.21 -10.39
C CYS A 19 6.94 12.03 -9.84
N GLY A 20 6.30 10.87 -9.76
CA GLY A 20 6.97 9.57 -9.76
C GLY A 20 5.93 8.47 -9.64
N GLY A 21 5.73 7.69 -10.71
CA GLY A 21 4.85 6.52 -10.69
C GLY A 21 5.24 5.51 -9.58
N LEU A 22 4.39 4.49 -9.37
CA LEU A 22 4.63 3.49 -8.33
C LEU A 22 6.04 2.88 -8.43
N PRO A 23 6.71 2.64 -7.29
CA PRO A 23 7.91 1.81 -7.28
C PRO A 23 7.60 0.42 -7.86
N LYS A 24 8.55 -0.15 -8.60
CA LYS A 24 8.37 -1.46 -9.26
C LYS A 24 7.97 -2.55 -8.28
N GLU A 25 8.54 -2.50 -7.08
CA GLU A 25 8.26 -3.43 -5.98
C GLU A 25 6.79 -3.40 -5.53
N CYS A 26 6.16 -2.22 -5.58
CA CYS A 26 4.74 -2.04 -5.27
C CYS A 26 3.84 -2.47 -6.41
N GLU A 27 4.28 -2.26 -7.66
CA GLU A 27 3.57 -2.75 -8.84
C GLU A 27 3.54 -4.29 -8.88
N GLU A 28 4.67 -4.94 -8.55
CA GLU A 28 4.76 -6.40 -8.42
C GLU A 28 3.92 -6.94 -7.27
N SER A 29 3.96 -6.31 -6.09
CA SER A 29 3.11 -6.69 -4.94
C SER A 29 1.62 -6.59 -5.30
N TRP A 30 1.22 -5.47 -5.94
CA TRP A 30 -0.13 -5.26 -6.39
C TRP A 30 -0.57 -6.33 -7.39
N LYS A 31 0.29 -6.69 -8.35
CA LYS A 31 -0.01 -7.70 -9.35
C LYS A 31 -0.28 -9.07 -8.73
N HIS A 32 0.51 -9.48 -7.74
CA HIS A 32 0.26 -10.72 -7.01
C HIS A 32 -1.08 -10.69 -6.25
N MET A 33 -1.41 -9.58 -5.60
CA MET A 33 -2.70 -9.41 -4.95
C MET A 33 -3.86 -9.45 -5.95
N GLU A 34 -3.71 -8.78 -7.09
CA GLU A 34 -4.72 -8.72 -8.15
C GLU A 34 -4.98 -10.12 -8.73
N ASP A 35 -3.94 -10.89 -9.03
CA ASP A 35 -4.05 -12.25 -9.54
C ASP A 35 -4.72 -13.19 -8.52
N LEU A 36 -4.39 -13.07 -7.23
CA LEU A 36 -5.02 -13.86 -6.16
C LEU A 36 -6.49 -13.48 -5.98
N ALA A 37 -6.81 -12.19 -6.01
CA ALA A 37 -8.17 -11.70 -5.88
C ALA A 37 -9.04 -12.15 -7.06
N LYS A 38 -8.52 -12.08 -8.28
CA LYS A 38 -9.17 -12.59 -9.49
C LYS A 38 -9.44 -14.09 -9.39
N GLN A 39 -8.45 -14.88 -8.96
CA GLN A 39 -8.61 -16.32 -8.72
C GLN A 39 -9.65 -16.62 -7.62
N SER A 40 -9.82 -15.72 -6.66
CA SER A 40 -10.81 -15.82 -5.58
C SER A 40 -12.21 -15.35 -5.99
N GLY A 41 -12.41 -14.93 -7.25
CA GLY A 41 -13.70 -14.49 -7.78
C GLY A 41 -14.05 -13.03 -7.44
N ILE A 42 -13.08 -12.21 -7.01
CA ILE A 42 -13.30 -10.78 -6.79
C ILE A 42 -13.40 -10.07 -8.16
N PRO A 43 -14.46 -9.27 -8.39
CA PRO A 43 -14.66 -8.58 -9.66
C PRO A 43 -13.59 -7.50 -9.90
N GLU A 44 -13.18 -7.35 -11.16
CA GLU A 44 -12.12 -6.42 -11.56
C GLU A 44 -12.44 -4.96 -11.24
N ASP A 45 -13.71 -4.58 -11.26
CA ASP A 45 -14.11 -3.19 -10.95
C ASP A 45 -13.85 -2.84 -9.49
N SER A 46 -14.04 -3.78 -8.56
CA SER A 46 -13.65 -3.61 -7.16
C SER A 46 -12.14 -3.59 -6.99
N LEU A 47 -11.38 -4.26 -7.86
CA LEU A 47 -9.91 -4.22 -7.85
C LEU A 47 -9.38 -2.88 -8.37
N LYS A 48 -10.04 -2.23 -9.33
CA LYS A 48 -9.65 -0.90 -9.80
C LYS A 48 -9.77 0.15 -8.70
N GLU A 49 -10.85 0.12 -7.92
CA GLU A 49 -11.03 1.05 -6.79
C GLU A 49 -9.97 0.82 -5.71
N GLN A 50 -9.70 -0.44 -5.37
CA GLN A 50 -8.64 -0.78 -4.41
C GLN A 50 -7.24 -0.42 -4.94
N LYS A 51 -6.99 -0.60 -6.24
CA LYS A 51 -5.73 -0.18 -6.88
C LYS A 51 -5.54 1.30 -6.74
N LYS A 52 -6.58 2.08 -7.03
CA LYS A 52 -6.52 3.55 -6.90
C LYS A 52 -6.25 3.97 -5.45
N ALA A 53 -6.89 3.34 -4.48
CA ALA A 53 -6.63 3.59 -3.07
C ALA A 53 -5.18 3.25 -2.67
N PHE A 54 -4.68 2.09 -3.13
CA PHE A 54 -3.29 1.68 -2.93
C PHE A 54 -2.31 2.67 -3.56
N GLU A 55 -2.54 3.09 -4.80
CA GLU A 55 -1.67 4.07 -5.46
C GLU A 55 -1.64 5.41 -4.74
N GLU A 56 -2.80 5.88 -4.26
CA GLU A 56 -2.89 7.11 -3.49
C GLU A 56 -2.22 6.99 -2.12
N GLU A 57 -2.24 5.82 -1.49
CA GLU A 57 -1.55 5.56 -0.23
C GLU A 57 -0.03 5.51 -0.43
N ILE A 58 0.44 4.81 -1.46
CA ILE A 58 1.86 4.74 -1.82
C ILE A 58 2.40 6.12 -2.19
N LYS A 59 1.62 6.95 -2.92
CA LYS A 59 1.98 8.35 -3.21
C LYS A 59 2.07 9.23 -1.96
N LYS A 60 1.35 8.90 -0.90
CA LYS A 60 1.41 9.61 0.39
C LYS A 60 2.58 9.14 1.26
N MET A 61 3.22 8.03 0.89
CA MET A 61 4.33 7.43 1.63
C MET A 61 5.68 7.87 1.03
N PRO A 62 6.74 8.01 1.84
CA PRO A 62 8.09 8.15 1.32
C PRO A 62 8.44 6.93 0.45
N LYS A 63 9.04 7.16 -0.72
CA LYS A 63 9.35 6.10 -1.69
C LYS A 63 10.07 4.89 -1.07
N GLU A 64 11.02 5.12 -0.17
CA GLU A 64 11.76 4.05 0.50
C GLU A 64 10.90 3.23 1.47
N ASP A 65 9.98 3.89 2.16
CA ASP A 65 9.06 3.22 3.09
C ASP A 65 7.99 2.45 2.31
N ALA A 66 7.51 3.02 1.21
CA ALA A 66 6.62 2.34 0.29
C ALA A 66 7.27 1.07 -0.28
N ILE A 67 8.53 1.15 -0.74
CA ILE A 67 9.29 0.00 -1.22
C ILE A 67 9.46 -1.05 -0.12
N LYS A 68 9.80 -0.66 1.11
CA LYS A 68 9.92 -1.61 2.23
C LYS A 68 8.58 -2.29 2.54
N ALA A 69 7.48 -1.54 2.56
CA ALA A 69 6.15 -2.07 2.82
C ALA A 69 5.73 -3.06 1.73
N CYS A 70 5.86 -2.68 0.46
CA CYS A 70 5.54 -3.53 -0.69
C CYS A 70 6.44 -4.77 -0.75
N LYS A 71 7.75 -4.62 -0.46
CA LYS A 71 8.68 -5.75 -0.44
C LYS A 71 8.40 -6.72 0.69
N ALA A 72 8.03 -6.23 1.87
CA ALA A 72 7.60 -7.07 2.99
C ALA A 72 6.31 -7.83 2.63
N GLN A 73 5.36 -7.15 1.98
CA GLN A 73 4.11 -7.73 1.54
C GLN A 73 4.32 -8.82 0.47
N SER A 74 5.13 -8.54 -0.56
CA SER A 74 5.54 -9.53 -1.58
C SER A 74 6.31 -10.72 -1.00
N SER A 75 7.17 -10.49 0.00
CA SER A 75 7.93 -11.57 0.64
C SER A 75 7.01 -12.53 1.41
N ILE A 76 5.94 -12.03 2.02
CA ILE A 76 4.92 -12.87 2.67
C ILE A 76 4.16 -13.68 1.62
N PHE A 77 3.70 -13.05 0.54
CA PHE A 77 2.99 -13.74 -0.53
C PHE A 77 3.86 -14.77 -1.27
N GLY A 78 5.15 -14.48 -1.48
CA GLY A 78 6.11 -15.41 -2.09
C GLY A 78 6.52 -16.57 -1.18
N MET A 79 6.25 -16.49 0.13
CA MET A 79 6.53 -17.55 1.10
C MET A 79 5.36 -18.56 1.22
N VAL A 80 4.18 -18.22 0.69
CA VAL A 80 3.05 -19.15 0.56
C VAL A 80 3.29 -20.03 -0.67
N LYS A 81 4.14 -21.04 -0.52
CA LYS A 81 4.31 -22.15 -1.47
C LYS A 81 3.69 -23.42 -0.89
#